data_AF-A0A1G3D134-F1
#
_entry.id   AF-A0A1G3D134-F1
#
_cell.length_a   1.000
_cell.length_b   1.000
_cell.length_c   1.000
_cell.angle_alpha   90.00
_cell.angle_beta   90.00
_cell.angle_gamma   90.00
#
_symmetry.space_group_name_H-M   'P 1'
#
loop_
_entity.id
_entity.type
_entity.pdbx_description
1 polymer ?
#
loop_
_entity_poly.entity_id
_entity_poly.type
_entity_poly.pdbx_seq_one_letter_code
_entity_poly.pdbx_strand_id
1 'polypeptide(L)' 'MYHNPVLLNESIEGLRIVPEGTYVDVTFGGGGHSREILSRLTTGKLIAF' A
#
# COMPACT_ATOMS: atom_id res chain seq x y z
N MET A 1 -0.59 -21.47 2.22
CA MET A 1 -1.57 -20.66 1.46
C MET A 1 -1.33 -19.21 1.88
N TYR A 2 -0.73 -18.39 1.03
CA TYR A 2 -0.41 -17.00 1.35
C TYR A 2 -1.65 -16.13 1.13
N HIS A 3 -1.87 -15.11 1.97
CA HIS A 3 -3.03 -14.22 1.87
C HIS A 3 -2.95 -13.38 0.59
N ASN A 4 -3.94 -13.51 -0.30
CA ASN A 4 -4.09 -12.65 -1.46
C ASN A 4 -4.99 -11.46 -1.10
N PRO A 5 -4.51 -10.21 -1.15
CA PRO A 5 -5.33 -9.06 -0.79
C PRO A 5 -6.50 -8.89 -1.77
N VAL A 6 -7.69 -8.63 -1.24
CA VAL A 6 -8.89 -8.40 -2.04
C VAL A 6 -8.82 -7.01 -2.65
N LEU A 7 -9.09 -6.91 -3.97
CA LEU A 7 -9.03 -5.66 -4.75
C LEU A 7 -7.67 -4.94 -4.69
N LEU A 8 -6.57 -5.71 -4.64
CA LEU A 8 -5.22 -5.16 -4.54
C LEU A 8 -4.93 -4.16 -5.67
N ASN A 9 -5.13 -4.56 -6.92
CA ASN A 9 -4.76 -3.74 -8.08
C ASN A 9 -5.62 -2.49 -8.18
N GLU A 10 -6.95 -2.64 -8.01
CA GLU A 10 -7.90 -1.54 -8.09
C GLU A 10 -7.67 -0.51 -6.98
N SER A 11 -7.37 -0.97 -5.76
CA SER A 11 -7.07 -0.07 -4.63
C SER A 11 -5.79 0.72 -4.87
N ILE A 12 -4.77 0.06 -5.43
CA ILE A 12 -3.47 0.66 -5.72
C ILE A 12 -3.54 1.65 -6.90
N GLU A 13 -4.27 1.30 -7.95
CA GLU A 13 -4.52 2.19 -9.09
C GLU A 13 -5.33 3.42 -8.67
N GLY A 14 -6.39 3.23 -7.87
CA GLY A 14 -7.22 4.31 -7.36
C GLY A 14 -6.45 5.30 -6.46
N LEU A 15 -5.45 4.81 -5.73
CA LEU A 15 -4.62 5.62 -4.84
C LEU A 15 -3.67 6.56 -5.60
N ARG A 16 -3.41 6.29 -6.90
CA ARG A 16 -2.50 7.07 -7.76
C ARG A 16 -1.20 7.43 -7.05
N ILE A 17 -0.46 6.41 -6.64
CA ILE A 17 0.71 6.55 -5.78
C ILE A 17 1.76 7.47 -6.42
N VAL A 18 2.17 8.48 -5.67
CA VAL A 18 3.29 9.37 -5.96
C VAL A 18 4.50 8.83 -5.21
N PRO A 19 5.65 8.57 -5.86
CA PRO A 19 6.78 7.89 -5.23
C PRO A 19 7.35 8.61 -3.99
N GLU A 20 7.22 9.93 -3.93
CA GLU A 20 7.65 10.79 -2.82
C GLU A 20 6.53 11.10 -1.82
N GLY A 21 5.33 10.55 -2.03
CA GLY A 21 4.13 10.83 -1.24
C GLY A 21 4.16 10.23 0.16
N THR A 22 3.27 10.73 1.03
CA THR A 22 3.04 10.15 2.37
C THR A 22 1.64 9.53 2.41
N TYR A 23 1.59 8.26 2.80
CA TYR A 23 0.37 7.44 2.83
C TYR A 23 0.14 6.88 4.23
N VAL A 24 -1.13 6.59 4.53
CA VAL A 24 -1.54 5.96 5.80
C VAL A 24 -2.32 4.69 5.50
N ASP A 25 -1.86 3.55 6.03
CA ASP A 25 -2.63 2.30 6.06
C ASP A 25 -3.25 2.14 7.46
N VAL A 26 -4.55 2.44 7.56
CA VAL A 26 -5.33 2.35 8.81
C VAL A 26 -5.91 0.95 9.03
N THR A 27 -5.55 -0.01 8.17
CA THR A 27 -6.09 -1.38 8.16
C THR A 27 -5.00 -2.40 7.90
N PHE A 28 -3.81 -2.20 8.49
CA PHE A 28 -2.58 -2.91 8.11
C PHE A 28 -2.78 -4.42 7.91
N GLY A 29 -3.47 -5.07 8.85
CA GLY A 29 -3.84 -6.48 8.75
C GLY A 29 -2.63 -7.38 8.43
N GLY A 30 -2.70 -8.12 7.33
CA GLY A 30 -1.59 -8.97 6.85
C GLY A 30 -0.51 -8.23 6.04
N GLY A 31 -0.58 -6.90 5.90
CA GLY A 31 0.41 -6.07 5.23
C GLY A 31 0.43 -6.16 3.70
N GLY A 32 -0.53 -6.84 3.08
CA GLY A 32 -0.54 -7.06 1.63
C GLY A 32 -0.64 -5.79 0.80
N HIS A 33 -1.55 -4.88 1.17
CA HIS A 33 -1.68 -3.56 0.53
C HIS A 33 -0.48 -2.67 0.88
N SER A 34 -0.09 -2.61 2.16
CA SER A 34 1.10 -1.89 2.61
C SER A 34 2.37 -2.24 1.82
N ARG A 35 2.62 -3.53 1.57
CA ARG A 35 3.77 -4.00 0.77
C ARG A 35 3.74 -3.45 -0.65
N GLU A 36 2.57 -3.43 -1.26
CA GLU A 36 2.37 -2.98 -2.64
C GLU A 36 2.42 -1.44 -2.76
N ILE A 37 2.02 -0.72 -1.70
CA ILE A 37 2.25 0.73 -1.61
C ILE A 37 3.75 1.02 -1.50
N LEU A 38 4.45 0.37 -0.57
CA LEU A 38 5.89 0.55 -0.35
C LEU A 38 6.73 0.25 -1.59
N SER A 39 6.35 -0.74 -2.41
CA SER A 39 7.08 -1.09 -3.64
C SER A 39 7.05 0.01 -4.71
N ARG A 40 6.11 0.97 -4.62
CA ARG A 40 5.99 2.13 -5.52
C ARG A 40 6.59 3.41 -4.95
N LEU A 41 6.98 3.43 -3.68
CA LEU A 41 7.62 4.58 -3.06
C LEU A 41 9.13 4.55 -3.29
N THR A 42 9.73 5.74 -3.45
CA THR A 42 11.19 5.92 -3.56
C THR A 42 11.73 6.58 -2.31
N THR A 43 11.27 7.80 -2.03
CA THR A 43 11.59 8.58 -0.82
C THR A 43 10.35 8.87 0.04
N GLY A 44 9.18 8.46 -0.46
CA GLY A 44 7.91 8.56 0.23
C GLY A 44 7.85 7.72 1.51
N LYS A 45 6.77 7.91 2.26
CA LYS A 45 6.56 7.28 3.56
C LYS A 45 5.21 6.59 3.62
N LEU A 46 5.19 5.40 4.22
CA LEU A 46 3.97 4.75 4.63
C LEU A 46 3.94 4.68 6.16
N ILE A 47 2.87 5.17 6.76
CA ILE A 47 2.58 5.02 8.19
C ILE A 47 1.45 4.00 8.29
N ALA A 48 1.65 2.93 9.05
CA ALA A 48 0.65 1.88 9.23
C ALA A 48 0.33 1.69 10.72
N PHE A 49 -0.93 1.34 11.01
CA PHE A 49 -1.46 1.09 12.35
C PHE A 49 -2.01 -0.33 12.48
#